data_AF-A0A1H3YZW7-F1
#
_entry.id   AF-A0A1H3YZW7-F1
#
_cell.length_a   1.000
_cell.length_b   1.000
_cell.length_c   1.000
_cell.angle_alpha   90.00
_cell.angle_beta   90.00
_cell.angle_gamma   90.00
#
_symmetry.space_group_name_H-M   'P 1'
#
loop_
_entity.id
_entity.type
_entity.pdbx_description
1 polymer ?
#
loop_
_entity_poly.entity_id
_entity_poly.type
_entity_poly.pdbx_seq_one_letter_code
_entity_poly.pdbx_strand_id
1 'polypeptide(L)'
;MKLSGLNKIISVLILLLNVYFLPFTIIQIYTSGGIMVFGLLTTPITLIINLFLISGYLVFNKKYENSLSLLILNSIGSIFAFLLFILLITTPTID
;
A
#
# COMPACT_ATOMS: atom_id res chain seq x y z
N MET A 1 -8.79 13.33 -19.08
CA MET A 1 -7.76 13.63 -18.05
C MET A 1 -6.39 13.26 -18.61
N LYS A 2 -5.32 14.06 -18.39
CA LYS A 2 -3.98 13.70 -18.87
C LYS A 2 -3.46 12.48 -18.10
N LEU A 3 -2.68 11.61 -18.75
CA LEU A 3 -2.09 10.40 -18.14
C LEU A 3 -1.29 10.73 -16.87
N SER A 4 -0.52 11.82 -16.89
CA SER A 4 0.19 12.32 -15.71
C SER A 4 -0.72 12.71 -14.55
N GLY A 5 -1.93 13.21 -14.83
CA GLY A 5 -2.92 13.51 -13.80
C GLY A 5 -3.43 12.24 -13.13
N LEU A 6 -3.77 11.21 -13.91
CA LEU A 6 -4.23 9.93 -13.38
C LEU A 6 -3.14 9.25 -12.54
N ASN A 7 -1.92 9.21 -13.06
CA ASN A 7 -0.76 8.68 -12.33
C ASN A 7 -0.61 9.36 -10.97
N LYS A 8 -0.67 10.69 -10.91
CA LYS A 8 -0.53 11.45 -9.65
C LYS A 8 -1.66 11.12 -8.67
N ILE A 9 -2.92 11.03 -9.13
CA ILE A 9 -4.05 10.69 -8.26
C ILE A 9 -3.85 9.30 -7.64
N ILE A 10 -3.52 8.30 -8.44
CA ILE A 10 -3.33 6.92 -7.95
C ILE A 10 -2.11 6.84 -7.03
N SER A 11 -1.02 7.53 -7.36
CA SER A 11 0.15 7.63 -6.46
C SER A 11 -0.18 8.27 -5.13
N VAL A 12 -1.00 9.33 -5.10
CA VAL A 12 -1.44 9.95 -3.84
C VAL A 12 -2.27 8.97 -3.01
N LEU A 13 -3.14 8.18 -3.65
CA LEU A 13 -3.92 7.16 -2.95
C LEU A 13 -3.02 6.08 -2.31
N ILE A 14 -1.98 5.63 -3.03
CA ILE A 14 -0.98 4.71 -2.47
C ILE A 14 -0.24 5.34 -1.29
N LEU A 15 0.20 6.59 -1.42
CA LEU A 15 0.89 7.30 -0.33
C LEU A 15 -0.01 7.37 0.91
N LEU A 16 -1.29 7.70 0.74
CA LEU A 16 -2.27 7.77 1.84
C LEU A 16 -2.49 6.40 2.49
N LEU A 17 -2.68 5.33 1.71
CA LEU A 17 -2.83 3.98 2.25
C LEU A 17 -1.58 3.55 3.04
N ASN A 18 -0.41 3.92 2.56
CA ASN A 18 0.85 3.60 3.24
C ASN A 18 1.05 4.34 4.56
N VAL A 19 0.37 5.47 4.80
CA VAL A 19 0.37 6.10 6.13
C VAL A 19 -0.24 5.16 7.18
N TYR A 20 -1.17 4.28 6.80
CA TYR A 20 -1.71 3.24 7.66
C TYR A 20 -0.82 1.99 7.69
N PHE A 21 -0.39 1.49 6.52
CA PHE A 21 0.34 0.22 6.44
C PHE A 21 1.76 0.29 7.01
N LEU A 22 2.46 1.41 6.94
CA LEU A 22 3.79 1.57 7.54
C LEU A 22 3.80 1.29 9.06
N PRO A 23 3.04 2.05 9.89
CA PRO A 23 3.02 1.81 11.33
C PRO A 23 2.45 0.43 11.65
N PHE A 24 1.43 -0.03 10.91
CA PHE A 24 0.86 -1.37 11.10
C PHE A 24 1.91 -2.47 10.92
N THR A 25 2.70 -2.44 9.85
CA THR A 25 3.77 -3.41 9.60
C THR A 25 4.87 -3.32 10.65
N ILE A 26 5.26 -2.11 11.08
CA ILE A 26 6.28 -1.92 12.12
C ILE A 26 5.83 -2.54 13.44
N ILE A 27 4.57 -2.27 13.85
CA ILE A 27 3.99 -2.85 15.06
C ILE A 27 3.98 -4.37 14.95
N GLN A 28 3.53 -4.94 13.83
CA GLN A 28 3.50 -6.40 13.64
C GLN A 28 4.90 -7.04 13.74
N ILE A 29 5.93 -6.41 13.17
CA ILE A 29 7.31 -6.91 13.28
C ILE A 29 7.79 -6.84 14.72
N TYR A 30 7.55 -5.72 15.40
CA TYR A 30 7.99 -5.53 16.79
C TYR A 30 7.30 -6.51 17.75
N THR A 31 6.01 -6.78 17.54
CA THR A 31 5.25 -7.74 18.35
C THR A 31 5.39 -9.19 17.88
N SER A 32 6.34 -9.50 16.98
CA SER A 32 6.57 -10.85 16.43
C SER A 32 5.30 -11.52 15.87
N GLY A 33 4.43 -10.75 15.21
CA GLY A 33 3.17 -11.24 14.65
C GLY A 33 1.96 -11.19 15.59
N GLY A 34 2.10 -10.64 16.81
CA GLY A 34 0.97 -10.44 17.72
C GLY A 34 0.33 -11.73 18.23
N ILE A 35 -0.93 -11.64 18.68
CA ILE A 35 -1.69 -12.78 19.20
C ILE A 35 -2.12 -13.66 18.02
N MET A 36 -1.62 -14.89 17.99
CA MET A 36 -1.75 -15.87 16.90
C MET A 36 -0.98 -15.52 15.63
N VAL A 37 -0.31 -16.52 15.05
CA VAL A 37 0.44 -16.59 13.76
C VAL A 37 -0.05 -15.70 12.61
N PHE A 38 -1.28 -15.21 12.66
CA PHE A 38 -1.88 -14.24 11.75
C PHE A 38 -1.00 -13.01 11.45
N GLY A 39 -0.40 -12.36 12.45
CA GLY A 39 0.44 -11.19 12.17
C GLY A 39 1.74 -11.53 11.43
N LEU A 40 2.25 -12.75 11.56
CA LEU A 40 3.38 -13.28 10.77
C LEU A 40 2.97 -13.60 9.32
N LEU A 41 1.71 -13.98 9.10
CA LEU A 41 1.17 -14.22 7.75
C LEU A 41 0.85 -12.92 7.01
N THR A 42 0.40 -11.89 7.73
CA THR A 42 0.05 -10.59 7.13
C THR A 42 1.26 -9.66 6.95
N THR A 43 2.34 -9.86 7.69
CA THR A 43 3.56 -9.05 7.56
C THR A 43 4.16 -9.03 6.15
N PRO A 44 4.41 -10.18 5.48
CA PRO A 44 4.95 -10.16 4.12
C PRO A 44 4.02 -9.45 3.13
N ILE A 45 2.70 -9.58 3.33
CA ILE A 45 1.69 -8.93 2.49
C ILE A 45 1.72 -7.40 2.69
N THR A 46 1.77 -6.93 3.93
CA THR A 46 1.82 -5.49 4.23
C THR A 46 3.17 -4.87 3.86
N LEU A 47 4.27 -5.64 3.94
CA LEU A 47 5.57 -5.25 3.38
C LEU A 47 5.51 -5.01 1.87
N ILE A 48 4.83 -5.87 1.11
CA ILE A 48 4.64 -5.68 -0.33
C ILE A 48 3.88 -4.39 -0.61
N ILE A 49 2.84 -4.07 0.18
CA ILE A 49 2.12 -2.80 0.05
C ILE A 49 3.05 -1.60 0.29
N ASN A 50 3.91 -1.69 1.31
CA ASN A 50 4.91 -0.67 1.60
C ASN A 50 5.93 -0.49 0.46
N LEU A 51 6.27 -1.54 -0.30
CA LEU A 51 7.14 -1.41 -1.47
C LEU A 51 6.53 -0.58 -2.60
N PHE A 52 5.20 -0.54 -2.74
CA PHE A 52 4.52 0.32 -3.71
C PHE A 52 4.68 1.83 -3.40
N LEU A 53 5.20 2.22 -2.23
CA LEU A 53 5.64 3.60 -1.99
C LEU A 53 6.68 4.06 -3.00
N ILE A 54 7.58 3.17 -3.39
CA ILE A 54 8.67 3.50 -4.33
C ILE A 54 8.08 3.86 -5.69
N SER A 55 7.15 3.05 -6.20
CA SER A 55 6.48 3.32 -7.47
C SER A 55 5.52 4.51 -7.39
N GLY A 56 4.88 4.72 -6.23
CA GLY A 56 4.08 5.92 -5.93
C GLY A 56 4.92 7.20 -6.03
N TYR A 57 6.11 7.20 -5.42
CA TYR A 57 7.04 8.32 -5.44
C TYR A 57 7.63 8.57 -6.84
N LEU A 58 7.96 7.52 -7.59
CA LEU A 58 8.56 7.64 -8.92
C LEU A 58 7.68 8.43 -9.91
N VAL A 59 6.36 8.43 -9.75
CA VAL A 59 5.42 9.21 -10.57
C VAL A 59 5.63 10.73 -10.45
N PHE A 60 6.12 11.22 -9.30
CA PHE A 60 6.39 12.65 -9.11
C PHE A 60 7.66 13.11 -9.83
N ASN A 61 8.48 12.16 -10.31
CA ASN A 61 9.64 12.47 -11.12
C ASN A 61 9.22 12.70 -12.58
N LYS A 62 9.61 13.84 -13.16
CA LYS A 62 9.25 14.24 -14.54
C LYS A 62 9.57 13.17 -15.59
N LYS A 63 10.59 12.34 -15.35
CA LYS A 63 10.97 11.24 -16.25
C LYS A 63 9.88 10.17 -16.38
N TYR A 64 9.08 9.95 -15.33
CA TYR A 64 8.15 8.83 -15.25
C TYR A 64 6.68 9.25 -15.14
N GLU A 65 6.37 10.56 -15.08
CA GLU A 65 5.01 11.04 -14.87
C GLU A 65 4.00 10.56 -15.93
N ASN A 66 4.44 10.30 -17.17
CA ASN A 66 3.59 9.79 -18.26
C ASN A 66 3.82 8.29 -18.54
N SER A 67 4.39 7.54 -17.59
CA SER A 67 4.58 6.10 -17.76
C SER A 67 3.27 5.35 -17.54
N LEU A 68 2.84 4.60 -18.56
CA LEU A 68 1.66 3.71 -18.47
C LEU A 68 1.94 2.47 -17.60
N SER A 69 3.18 1.99 -17.56
CA SER A 69 3.56 0.87 -16.70
C SER A 69 3.45 1.23 -15.21
N LEU A 70 3.83 2.46 -14.84
CA LEU A 70 3.63 2.95 -13.46
C LEU A 70 2.15 3.11 -13.13
N LEU A 71 1.31 3.52 -14.08
CA LEU A 71 -0.12 3.60 -13.87
C LEU A 71 -0.69 2.23 -13.49
N ILE A 72 -0.37 1.20 -14.29
CA ILE A 72 -0.87 -0.17 -14.06
C ILE A 72 -0.36 -0.69 -12.72
N LEU A 73 0.95 -0.56 -12.47
CA LEU A 73 1.58 -1.02 -11.23
C LEU A 73 0.94 -0.36 -10.00
N ASN A 74 0.80 0.98 -10.03
CA ASN A 74 0.20 1.72 -8.94
C ASN A 74 -1.31 1.42 -8.81
N SER A 75 -2.02 1.19 -9.91
CA SER A 75 -3.45 0.83 -9.87
C SER A 75 -3.65 -0.52 -9.17
N ILE A 76 -2.86 -1.53 -9.54
CA ILE A 76 -2.92 -2.86 -8.92
C ILE A 76 -2.56 -2.78 -7.43
N GLY A 77 -1.44 -2.11 -7.11
CA GLY A 77 -1.01 -1.91 -5.73
C GLY A 77 -2.07 -1.18 -4.90
N SER A 78 -2.69 -0.14 -5.46
CA SER A 78 -3.73 0.62 -4.77
C SER A 78 -5.01 -0.18 -4.54
N ILE A 79 -5.48 -0.96 -5.52
CA ILE A 79 -6.68 -1.80 -5.37
C ILE A 79 -6.42 -2.84 -4.28
N PHE A 80 -5.26 -3.49 -4.32
CA PHE A 80 -4.90 -4.53 -3.37
C PHE A 80 -4.73 -3.97 -1.94
N ALA A 81 -4.04 -2.84 -1.80
CA ALA A 81 -3.89 -2.14 -0.53
C ALA A 81 -5.23 -1.67 0.03
N PHE A 82 -6.13 -1.15 -0.81
CA PHE A 82 -7.45 -0.71 -0.38
C PHE A 82 -8.32 -1.88 0.09
N LEU A 83 -8.28 -3.01 -0.62
CA LEU A 83 -9.01 -4.23 -0.24
C LEU A 83 -8.52 -4.78 1.10
N LEU A 84 -7.20 -4.80 1.33
CA LEU A 84 -6.63 -5.22 2.60
C LEU A 84 -6.92 -4.22 3.73
N PHE A 85 -6.94 -2.92 3.43
CA PHE A 85 -7.31 -1.90 4.40
C PHE A 85 -8.74 -2.09 4.89
N ILE A 86 -9.69 -2.32 3.97
CA ILE A 86 -11.07 -2.66 4.31
C ILE A 86 -11.13 -3.95 5.12
N LEU A 87 -10.43 -5.00 4.68
CA LEU A 87 -10.43 -6.28 5.39
C LEU A 87 -9.99 -6.10 6.85
N LEU A 88 -8.86 -5.42 7.06
CA LEU A 88 -8.28 -5.22 8.40
C LEU A 88 -9.15 -4.35 9.32
N ILE A 89 -9.79 -3.29 8.79
CA ILE A 89 -10.64 -2.41 9.62
C ILE A 89 -12.02 -3.01 9.90
N THR A 90 -12.51 -3.92 9.04
CA THR A 90 -13.82 -4.57 9.20
C THR A 90 -13.74 -5.90 9.94
N THR A 91 -12.57 -6.55 9.98
CA THR A 91 -12.40 -7.76 10.78
C THR A 91 -12.59 -7.43 12.26
N PRO A 92 -13.54 -8.09 12.94
CA PRO A 92 -13.73 -7.89 14.38
C PRO A 92 -12.47 -8.36 15.11
N THR A 93 -11.96 -7.51 15.99
CA THR A 93 -10.94 -7.92 16.95
C THR A 93 -11.61 -8.89 17.92
N ILE A 94 -11.15 -10.14 17.92
CA ILE A 94 -11.54 -11.09 18.96
C ILE A 94 -10.72 -10.69 20.19
N ASP A 95 -11.34 -9.92 21.08
CA ASP A 95 -10.80 -9.60 22.40
C ASP A 95 -10.79 -10.85 23.31
#